data_AF-A0A7W1K3Z7-F1
#
_entry.id   AF-A0A7W1K3Z7-F1
#
_cell.length_a   1.000
_cell.length_b   1.000
_cell.length_c   1.000
_cell.angle_alpha   90.00
_cell.angle_beta   90.00
_cell.angle_gamma   90.00
#
_symmetry.space_group_name_H-M   'P 1'
#
loop_
_entity.id
_entity.type
_entity.pdbx_description
1 polymer ?
#
loop_
_entity_poly.entity_id
_entity_poly.type
_entity_poly.pdbx_seq_one_letter_code
_entity_poly.pdbx_strand_id
1 'polypeptide(L)'
;MTKSLMGDAFAHHVWATLRVIDGCLALSSEQLETAVPGTYGSILDTVRHTVGADSSYLFVLSGGLTPLIDEDHMELPELRTVMESYGAAWSGVLRDDLDPDSVLERHR
;
A
#
# COMPACT_ATOMS: atom_id res chain seq x y z
N MET A 1 -24.75 -9.02 1.36
CA MET A 1 -24.07 -7.78 0.92
C MET A 1 -23.85 -7.88 -0.57
N THR A 2 -24.30 -6.89 -1.34
CA THR A 2 -23.96 -6.77 -2.77
C THR A 2 -22.46 -6.55 -2.87
N LYS A 3 -21.77 -7.37 -3.66
CA LYS A 3 -20.33 -7.21 -3.92
C LYS A 3 -20.11 -5.93 -4.72
N SER A 4 -19.19 -5.07 -4.27
CA SER A 4 -18.74 -3.90 -5.01
C SER A 4 -17.52 -4.29 -5.84
N LEU A 5 -17.51 -3.98 -7.13
CA LEU A 5 -16.35 -4.25 -8.00
C LEU A 5 -15.08 -3.58 -7.46
N MET A 6 -15.19 -2.32 -7.01
CA MET A 6 -14.07 -1.60 -6.41
C MET A 6 -13.67 -2.21 -5.06
N GLY A 7 -14.65 -2.61 -4.24
CA GLY A 7 -14.39 -3.30 -2.98
C GLY A 7 -13.60 -4.60 -3.19
N ASP A 8 -14.01 -5.43 -4.16
CA ASP A 8 -13.32 -6.67 -4.49
C ASP A 8 -11.90 -6.40 -5.06
N ALA A 9 -11.75 -5.36 -5.88
CA ALA A 9 -10.45 -4.98 -6.46
C ALA A 9 -9.45 -4.53 -5.38
N PHE A 10 -9.85 -3.66 -4.45
CA PHE A 10 -8.97 -3.20 -3.37
C PHE A 10 -8.72 -4.29 -2.32
N ALA A 11 -9.71 -5.15 -2.04
CA ALA A 11 -9.48 -6.31 -1.19
C ALA A 11 -8.46 -7.28 -1.82
N HIS A 12 -8.52 -7.48 -3.15
CA HIS A 12 -7.54 -8.29 -3.87
C HIS A 12 -6.15 -7.64 -3.88
N HIS A 13 -6.05 -6.32 -4.10
CA HIS A 13 -4.81 -5.56 -4.01
C HIS A 13 -4.11 -5.79 -2.66
N VAL A 14 -4.83 -5.57 -1.56
CA VAL A 14 -4.29 -5.77 -0.20
C VAL A 14 -3.84 -7.21 0.01
N TRP A 15 -4.67 -8.19 -0.37
CA TRP A 15 -4.31 -9.60 -0.28
C TRP A 15 -3.06 -9.94 -1.10
N ALA A 16 -2.96 -9.45 -2.34
CA ALA A 16 -1.87 -9.76 -3.25
C ALA A 16 -0.55 -9.16 -2.74
N THR A 17 -0.56 -7.90 -2.32
CA THR A 17 0.62 -7.23 -1.73
C THR A 17 1.08 -7.95 -0.47
N LEU A 18 0.17 -8.36 0.41
CA LEU A 18 0.53 -9.18 1.58
C LEU A 18 1.18 -10.52 1.19
N ARG A 19 0.72 -11.17 0.11
CA ARG A 19 1.38 -12.41 -0.38
C ARG A 19 2.76 -12.15 -0.94
N VAL A 20 2.97 -11.05 -1.64
CA VAL A 20 4.30 -10.64 -2.12
C VAL A 20 5.23 -10.41 -0.93
N ILE A 21 4.81 -9.63 0.06
CA ILE A 21 5.60 -9.37 1.28
C ILE A 21 5.94 -10.68 2.00
N ASP A 22 4.96 -11.57 2.20
CA ASP A 22 5.18 -12.87 2.84
C ASP A 22 6.22 -13.73 2.07
N GLY A 23 6.21 -13.66 0.74
CA GLY A 23 7.23 -14.33 -0.08
C GLY A 23 8.61 -13.70 0.09
N CYS A 24 8.69 -12.37 0.17
CA CYS A 24 9.94 -11.63 0.37
C CYS A 24 10.54 -11.84 1.77
N LEU A 25 9.71 -12.10 2.80
CA LEU A 25 10.18 -12.36 4.17
C LEU A 25 11.08 -13.62 4.28
N ALA A 26 11.04 -14.52 3.29
CA ALA A 26 11.91 -15.69 3.25
C ALA A 26 13.29 -15.43 2.62
N LEU A 27 13.53 -14.24 2.07
CA LEU A 27 14.77 -13.87 1.39
C LEU A 27 15.83 -13.37 2.39
N SER A 28 17.10 -13.54 2.03
CA SER A 28 18.20 -12.90 2.77
C SER A 28 18.26 -11.40 2.48
N SER A 29 18.94 -10.64 3.33
CA SER A 29 19.17 -9.20 3.10
C SER A 29 19.85 -8.93 1.76
N GLU A 30 20.85 -9.73 1.37
CA GLU A 30 21.52 -9.59 0.06
C GLU A 30 20.56 -9.80 -1.12
N GLN A 31 19.64 -10.77 -1.00
CA GLN A 31 18.62 -10.99 -2.01
C GLN A 31 17.61 -9.83 -2.07
N LEU A 32 17.22 -9.28 -0.92
CA LEU A 32 16.31 -8.14 -0.85
C LEU A 32 16.91 -6.88 -1.48
N GLU A 33 18.22 -6.67 -1.32
CA GLU A 33 18.98 -5.57 -1.93
C GLU A 33 19.25 -5.76 -3.43
N THR A 34 18.81 -6.86 -4.04
CA THR A 34 19.02 -7.11 -5.47
C THR A 34 18.18 -6.15 -6.32
N ALA A 35 18.86 -5.37 -7.17
CA ALA A 35 18.25 -4.51 -8.18
C ALA A 35 18.61 -4.99 -9.60
N VAL A 36 17.71 -4.78 -10.56
CA VAL A 36 17.89 -5.17 -11.97
C VAL A 36 17.64 -3.94 -12.86
N PRO A 37 18.41 -3.71 -13.94
CA PRO A 37 18.14 -2.60 -14.85
C PRO A 37 16.68 -2.58 -15.32
N GLY A 38 16.01 -1.45 -15.11
CA GLY A 38 14.59 -1.27 -15.45
C GLY A 38 13.61 -1.49 -14.30
N THR A 39 14.06 -1.88 -13.10
CA THR A 39 13.23 -1.88 -11.88
C THR A 39 13.27 -0.52 -11.18
N TYR A 40 12.33 -0.28 -10.26
CA TYR A 40 12.28 0.93 -9.44
C TYR A 40 13.53 1.07 -8.55
N GLY A 41 13.96 -0.04 -7.96
CA GLY A 41 15.15 -0.15 -7.12
C GLY A 41 15.39 -1.61 -6.78
N SER A 42 15.85 -1.88 -5.57
CA SER A 42 15.91 -3.23 -5.02
C SER A 42 14.51 -3.85 -4.86
N ILE A 43 14.45 -5.13 -4.48
CA ILE A 43 13.18 -5.77 -4.11
C ILE A 43 12.58 -5.02 -2.92
N LEU A 44 13.39 -4.69 -1.90
CA LEU A 44 12.94 -3.94 -0.73
C LEU A 44 12.42 -2.55 -1.10
N ASP A 45 13.12 -1.81 -1.96
CA ASP A 45 12.68 -0.49 -2.43
C ASP A 45 11.34 -0.58 -3.16
N THR A 46 11.14 -1.63 -3.95
CA THR A 46 9.89 -1.83 -4.69
C THR A 46 8.72 -2.11 -3.73
N VAL A 47 8.94 -2.90 -2.68
CA VAL A 47 7.92 -3.15 -1.65
C VAL A 47 7.63 -1.90 -0.83
N ARG A 48 8.68 -1.17 -0.40
CA ARG A 48 8.55 0.14 0.28
C ARG A 48 7.71 1.10 -0.55
N HIS A 49 8.05 1.26 -1.83
CA HIS A 49 7.32 2.13 -2.74
C HIS A 49 5.85 1.73 -2.89
N THR A 50 5.56 0.43 -2.96
CA THR A 50 4.18 -0.07 -3.10
C THR A 50 3.35 0.30 -1.86
N VAL A 51 3.85 0.04 -0.65
CA VAL A 51 3.13 0.35 0.59
C VAL A 51 3.08 1.86 0.86
N GLY A 52 4.15 2.60 0.54
CA GLY A 52 4.19 4.06 0.60
C GLY A 52 3.18 4.72 -0.34
N ALA A 53 2.96 4.14 -1.52
CA ALA A 53 1.91 4.61 -2.43
C ALA A 53 0.51 4.44 -1.82
N ASP A 54 0.18 3.28 -1.23
CA ASP A 54 -1.06 3.07 -0.48
C ASP A 54 -1.21 4.10 0.64
N SER A 55 -0.15 4.35 1.41
CA SER A 55 -0.12 5.39 2.45
C SER A 55 -0.48 6.76 1.89
N SER A 56 0.17 7.17 0.79
CA SER A 56 -0.07 8.45 0.16
C SER A 56 -1.49 8.60 -0.35
N TYR A 57 -2.06 7.58 -1.00
CA TYR A 57 -3.43 7.67 -1.51
C TYR A 57 -4.46 7.63 -0.38
N LEU A 58 -4.28 6.77 0.62
CA LEU A 58 -5.16 6.72 1.77
C LEU A 58 -5.13 8.03 2.55
N PHE A 59 -3.96 8.64 2.75
CA PHE A 59 -3.86 9.95 3.38
C PHE A 59 -4.72 11.00 2.66
N VAL A 60 -4.62 11.10 1.33
CA VAL A 60 -5.39 12.07 0.54
C VAL A 60 -6.89 11.73 0.54
N LEU A 61 -7.25 10.49 0.22
CA LEU A 61 -8.64 10.06 0.04
C LEU A 61 -9.42 10.00 1.35
N SER A 62 -8.74 9.79 2.47
CA SER A 62 -9.35 9.81 3.80
C SER A 62 -9.30 11.18 4.49
N GLY A 63 -8.83 12.23 3.81
CA GLY A 63 -8.69 13.57 4.41
C GLY A 63 -7.72 13.60 5.60
N GLY A 64 -6.67 12.78 5.56
CA GLY A 64 -5.63 12.69 6.58
C GLY A 64 -5.93 11.75 7.75
N LEU A 65 -7.05 11.01 7.74
CA LEU A 65 -7.37 10.03 8.79
C LEU A 65 -6.38 8.87 8.83
N THR A 66 -5.85 8.48 7.67
CA THR A 66 -4.73 7.53 7.57
C THR A 66 -3.42 8.32 7.53
N PRO A 67 -2.54 8.20 8.54
CA PRO A 67 -1.29 8.95 8.55
C PRO A 67 -0.31 8.44 7.50
N LEU A 68 0.55 9.35 7.02
CA LEU A 68 1.70 8.99 6.20
C LEU A 68 2.68 8.15 7.00
N ILE A 69 3.29 7.17 6.34
CA ILE A 69 4.43 6.42 6.87
C ILE A 69 5.74 7.00 6.36
N ASP A 70 6.85 6.54 6.94
CA ASP A 70 8.20 6.81 6.47
C ASP A 70 8.76 5.51 5.89
N GLU A 71 8.29 5.15 4.67
CA GLU A 71 8.56 3.85 4.07
C GLU A 71 10.05 3.58 3.86
N ASP A 72 10.86 4.62 3.63
CA ASP A 72 12.30 4.53 3.38
C ASP A 72 13.06 3.95 4.58
N HIS A 73 12.48 4.09 5.79
CA HIS A 73 13.06 3.63 7.05
C HIS A 73 12.40 2.35 7.60
N MET A 74 11.47 1.74 6.87
CA MET A 74 10.74 0.56 7.31
C MET A 74 11.28 -0.74 6.75
N GLU A 75 11.25 -1.79 7.56
CA GLU A 75 11.58 -3.16 7.17
C GLU A 75 10.33 -3.95 6.78
N LEU A 76 10.51 -5.08 6.06
CA LEU A 76 9.40 -5.90 5.56
C LEU A 76 8.34 -6.28 6.62
N PRO A 77 8.68 -6.67 7.86
CA PRO A 77 7.67 -6.98 8.87
C PRO A 77 6.79 -5.77 9.24
N GLU A 78 7.36 -4.57 9.23
CA GLU A 78 6.65 -3.32 9.52
C GLU A 78 5.74 -2.95 8.35
N LEU A 79 6.27 -3.03 7.12
CA LEU A 79 5.50 -2.82 5.89
C LEU A 79 4.32 -3.79 5.80
N ARG A 80 4.51 -5.06 6.19
CA ARG A 80 3.44 -6.07 6.25
C ARG A 80 2.33 -5.65 7.22
N THR A 81 2.72 -5.21 8.42
CA THR A 81 1.78 -4.80 9.48
C THR A 81 0.96 -3.59 9.03
N VAL A 82 1.62 -2.61 8.39
CA VAL A 82 0.95 -1.45 7.82
C VAL A 82 -0.01 -1.84 6.69
N MET A 83 0.43 -2.67 5.73
CA MET A 83 -0.40 -3.12 4.62
C MET A 83 -1.65 -3.89 5.10
N GLU A 84 -1.52 -4.67 6.18
CA GLU A 84 -2.65 -5.36 6.79
C GLU A 84 -3.71 -4.37 7.32
N SER A 85 -3.27 -3.26 7.93
CA SER A 85 -4.17 -2.20 8.40
C SER A 85 -4.88 -1.47 7.24
N TYR A 86 -4.23 -1.36 6.08
CA TYR A 86 -4.79 -0.65 4.91
C TYR A 86 -6.01 -1.33 4.31
N GLY A 87 -6.22 -2.64 4.54
CA GLY A 87 -7.46 -3.31 4.14
C GLY A 87 -8.71 -2.68 4.76
N ALA A 88 -8.65 -2.34 6.06
CA ALA A 88 -9.76 -1.66 6.74
C ALA A 88 -9.88 -0.20 6.30
N ALA A 89 -8.76 0.49 6.08
CA ALA A 89 -8.73 1.88 5.64
C ALA A 89 -9.36 2.05 4.24
N TRP A 90 -8.96 1.22 3.28
CA TRP A 90 -9.56 1.19 1.94
C TRP A 90 -11.05 0.86 1.98
N SER A 91 -11.44 -0.10 2.82
CA SER A 91 -12.86 -0.44 3.03
C SER A 91 -13.67 0.72 3.61
N GLY A 92 -13.04 1.59 4.41
CA GLY A 92 -13.64 2.83 4.92
C GLY A 92 -13.85 3.84 3.80
N VAL A 93 -12.77 4.17 3.08
CA VAL A 93 -12.78 5.12 1.95
C VAL A 93 -13.81 4.73 0.89
N LEU A 94 -13.92 3.45 0.53
CA LEU A 94 -14.86 2.97 -0.49
C LEU A 94 -16.31 2.87 -0.02
N ARG A 95 -16.57 3.00 1.29
CA ARG A 95 -17.93 3.09 1.82
C ARG A 95 -18.49 4.50 1.68
N ASP A 96 -17.60 5.49 1.69
CA ASP A 96 -17.97 6.88 1.49
C ASP A 96 -18.32 7.09 0.00
N ASP A 97 -19.32 7.95 -0.26
CA ASP A 97 -19.76 8.28 -1.62
C ASP A 97 -18.78 9.28 -2.23
N LEU A 98 -17.65 8.77 -2.69
CA LEU A 98 -16.61 9.58 -3.33
C LEU A 98 -17.10 10.11 -4.67
N ASP A 99 -17.14 11.43 -4.81
CA ASP A 99 -17.36 12.08 -6.10
C ASP A 99 -16.16 11.84 -7.03
N PRO A 100 -16.32 11.10 -8.14
CA PRO A 100 -15.22 10.80 -9.05
C PRO A 100 -14.67 12.04 -9.77
N ASP A 101 -15.41 13.15 -9.80
CA ASP A 101 -14.99 14.40 -10.43
C ASP A 101 -14.34 15.38 -9.43
N SER A 102 -14.28 15.00 -8.14
CA SER A 102 -13.66 15.82 -7.11
C SER A 102 -12.14 15.92 -7.29
N VAL A 103 -11.62 17.14 -7.17
CA VAL A 103 -10.18 17.40 -7.19
C VAL A 103 -9.67 17.41 -5.75
N LEU A 104 -8.77 16.49 -5.44
CA LEU A 104 -8.13 16.39 -4.13
C LEU A 104 -6.73 17.00 -4.18
N GLU A 105 -6.45 17.96 -3.31
CA GLU A 105 -5.12 18.53 -3.17
C GLU A 105 -4.31 17.74 -2.14
N ARG A 106 -3.11 17.30 -2.55
CA ARG A 106 -2.16 16.68 -1.62
C ARG A 106 -1.36 17.77 -0.92
N HIS A 107 -1.71 18.06 0.33
CA HIS A 107 -0.87 18.88 1.21
C HIS A 107 0.21 17.97 1.83
N ARG A 108 1.48 18.24 1.50
CA ARG A 108 2.66 17.53 2.03
C ARG A 108 3.37 18.40 3.04
#